data_AF-A0AAU7F5Q8-F1
#
_entry.id   AF-A0AAU7F5Q8-F1
#
_cell.length_a   1.000
_cell.length_b   1.000
_cell.length_c   1.000
_cell.angle_alpha   90.00
_cell.angle_beta   90.00
_cell.angle_gamma   90.00
#
_symmetry.space_group_name_H-M   'P 1'
#
loop_
_entity.id
_entity.type
_entity.pdbx_description
1 polymer ?
#
loop_
_entity_poly.entity_id
_entity_poly.type
_entity_poly.pdbx_seq_one_letter_code
_entity_poly.pdbx_strand_id
1 'polypeptide(L)'
;MILRSLFGSLLSLCITQAAVADTYATTKCKQFGHPEFQIQVTSTTIPRVDIVWFLNGLEERVAAGERFKSGETMQVGWMLTKLEATSNGTLKIMEPDMKSVPIQFVDSIDSTLKQLRSQKDTVESFSPSQSLSFPSLQQSVVVHRNYKKIQHILFSRIDPKELDSGWWLSDLNDDKGSQDPKNFAKISL
;
A
#
# COMPACT_ATOMS: atom_id res chain seq x y z
N MET A 1 -45.44 49.82 -2.07
CA MET A 1 -44.99 48.41 -2.07
C MET A 1 -43.56 48.40 -2.60
N ILE A 2 -42.57 48.33 -1.71
CA ILE A 2 -41.17 48.76 -1.93
C ILE A 2 -40.20 47.60 -1.64
N LEU A 3 -39.22 47.43 -2.56
CA LEU A 3 -37.88 46.82 -2.50
C LEU A 3 -37.72 45.42 -1.85
N ARG A 4 -37.48 44.35 -2.63
CA ARG A 4 -36.16 43.85 -3.12
C ARG A 4 -35.12 43.62 -2.01
N SER A 5 -35.09 42.39 -1.50
CA SER A 5 -34.08 41.84 -0.59
C SER A 5 -32.87 41.32 -1.39
N LEU A 6 -31.71 41.96 -1.21
CA LEU A 6 -30.39 41.51 -1.64
C LEU A 6 -29.80 40.58 -0.56
N PHE A 7 -29.70 39.28 -0.83
CA PHE A 7 -28.77 38.40 -0.11
C PHE A 7 -27.59 38.10 -1.04
N GLY A 8 -26.48 38.79 -0.81
CA GLY A 8 -25.21 38.55 -1.49
C GLY A 8 -24.57 37.27 -0.98
N SER A 9 -24.19 36.38 -1.89
CA SER A 9 -23.41 35.19 -1.58
C SER A 9 -21.97 35.57 -1.25
N LEU A 10 -21.53 35.29 -0.02
CA LEU A 10 -20.11 35.26 0.31
C LEU A 10 -19.56 33.90 -0.12
N LEU A 11 -18.92 33.87 -1.30
CA LEU A 11 -18.07 32.77 -1.75
C LEU A 11 -16.84 32.71 -0.82
N SER A 12 -16.80 31.72 0.07
CA SER A 12 -15.55 31.31 0.73
C SER A 12 -14.64 30.68 -0.32
N LEU A 13 -13.61 31.41 -0.75
CA LEU A 13 -12.44 30.81 -1.37
C LEU A 13 -11.67 30.06 -0.28
N CYS A 14 -11.94 28.77 -0.13
CA CYS A 14 -10.97 27.86 0.47
C CYS A 14 -9.78 27.78 -0.47
N ILE A 15 -8.72 28.53 -0.18
CA ILE A 15 -7.40 28.27 -0.76
C ILE A 15 -6.91 26.99 -0.09
N THR A 16 -7.11 25.86 -0.74
CA THR A 16 -6.41 24.62 -0.40
C THR A 16 -4.93 24.87 -0.69
N GLN A 17 -4.16 25.15 0.36
CA GLN A 17 -2.70 25.15 0.26
C GLN A 17 -2.29 23.72 -0.11
N ALA A 18 -1.84 23.54 -1.35
CA ALA A 18 -1.26 22.28 -1.78
C ALA A 18 -0.12 21.95 -0.81
N ALA A 19 -0.18 20.78 -0.17
CA ALA A 19 0.92 20.30 0.66
C ALA A 19 2.19 20.32 -0.19
N VAL A 20 3.23 21.01 0.30
CA VAL A 20 4.53 21.04 -0.37
C VAL A 20 5.08 19.63 -0.28
N ALA A 21 5.21 18.99 -1.44
CA ALA A 21 5.70 17.63 -1.53
C ALA A 21 7.22 17.62 -1.46
N ASP A 22 7.77 16.92 -0.47
CA ASP A 22 9.21 16.75 -0.33
C ASP A 22 9.68 15.58 -1.20
N THR A 23 10.82 15.77 -1.86
CA THR A 23 11.45 14.74 -2.69
C THR A 23 12.66 14.17 -1.97
N TYR A 24 12.73 12.84 -1.90
CA TYR A 24 13.85 12.10 -1.33
C TYR A 24 14.39 11.12 -2.36
N ALA A 25 15.68 10.80 -2.28
CA ALA A 25 16.32 9.90 -3.22
C ALA A 25 17.37 9.03 -2.52
N THR A 26 17.61 7.85 -3.10
CA THR A 26 18.81 7.08 -2.77
C THR A 26 20.05 7.82 -3.28
N THR A 27 21.21 7.47 -2.72
CA THR A 27 22.50 8.12 -3.03
C THR A 27 23.61 7.15 -3.39
N LYS A 28 23.39 5.86 -3.16
CA LYS A 28 24.42 4.82 -3.31
C LYS A 28 24.17 3.86 -4.47
N CYS A 29 23.02 3.89 -5.15
CA CYS A 29 22.72 2.91 -6.21
C CYS A 29 23.67 3.05 -7.41
N LYS A 30 24.10 4.28 -7.73
CA LYS A 30 25.01 4.56 -8.86
C LYS A 30 26.35 3.85 -8.74
N GLN A 31 26.86 3.65 -7.51
CA GLN A 31 28.13 2.94 -7.31
C GLN A 31 28.06 1.46 -7.74
N PHE A 32 26.85 0.92 -7.88
CA PHE A 32 26.58 -0.44 -8.36
C PHE A 32 26.05 -0.46 -9.81
N GLY A 33 26.15 0.66 -10.54
CA GLY A 33 25.71 0.76 -11.93
C GLY A 33 24.19 0.80 -12.10
N HIS A 34 23.46 1.27 -11.08
CA HIS A 34 22.00 1.37 -11.10
C HIS A 34 21.54 2.82 -10.93
N PRO A 35 20.45 3.26 -11.60
CA PRO A 35 19.84 4.57 -11.33
C PRO A 35 19.50 4.78 -9.85
N GLU A 36 19.55 6.01 -9.35
CA GLU A 36 19.00 6.30 -8.01
C GLU A 36 17.47 6.23 -8.05
N PHE A 37 16.87 5.78 -6.96
CA PHE A 37 15.43 5.89 -6.76
C PHE A 37 15.07 7.29 -6.27
N GLN A 38 13.87 7.74 -6.63
CA GLN A 38 13.28 8.97 -6.16
C GLN A 38 11.88 8.67 -5.63
N ILE A 39 11.52 9.30 -4.51
CA ILE A 39 10.19 9.19 -3.91
C ILE A 39 9.67 10.58 -3.59
N GLN A 40 8.35 10.73 -3.70
CA GLN A 40 7.65 11.93 -3.29
C GLN A 40 6.85 11.64 -2.02
N VAL A 41 7.04 12.47 -0.99
CA VAL A 41 6.33 12.38 0.28
C VAL A 41 5.58 13.69 0.48
N THR A 42 4.25 13.62 0.52
CA THR A 42 3.39 14.82 0.62
C THR A 42 2.88 15.05 2.03
N SER A 43 2.86 13.99 2.84
CA SER A 43 2.27 14.01 4.17
C SER A 43 3.33 14.19 5.25
N THR A 44 3.23 15.29 6.00
CA THR A 44 4.09 15.60 7.15
C THR A 44 3.92 14.63 8.32
N THR A 45 2.90 13.77 8.31
CA THR A 45 2.68 12.75 9.34
C THR A 45 3.60 11.54 9.16
N ILE A 46 4.34 11.44 8.05
CA ILE A 46 5.21 10.32 7.76
C ILE A 46 6.55 10.54 8.48
N PRO A 47 6.93 9.67 9.42
CA PRO A 47 8.20 9.79 10.12
C PRO A 47 9.39 9.70 9.17
N ARG A 48 10.36 10.60 9.31
CA ARG A 48 11.60 10.59 8.52
C ARG A 48 12.37 9.27 8.62
N VAL A 49 12.27 8.57 9.76
CA VAL A 49 12.90 7.25 9.94
C VAL A 49 12.36 6.21 8.97
N ASP A 50 11.06 6.25 8.64
CA ASP A 50 10.45 5.30 7.72
C ASP A 50 10.88 5.59 6.27
N ILE A 51 11.02 6.87 5.90
CA ILE A 51 11.56 7.32 4.62
C ILE A 51 13.01 6.83 4.44
N VAL A 52 13.85 7.06 5.45
CA VAL A 52 15.27 6.66 5.43
C VAL A 52 15.40 5.14 5.39
N TRP A 53 14.62 4.43 6.21
CA TRP A 53 14.60 2.96 6.22
C TRP A 53 14.23 2.40 4.84
N PHE A 54 13.21 2.97 4.19
CA PHE A 54 12.76 2.51 2.87
C PHE A 54 13.85 2.72 1.80
N LEU A 55 14.45 3.91 1.75
CA LEU A 55 15.53 4.20 0.80
C LEU A 55 16.77 3.34 1.02
N ASN A 56 17.18 3.14 2.27
CA ASN A 56 18.29 2.26 2.61
C ASN A 56 18.03 0.81 2.16
N GLY A 57 16.80 0.31 2.37
CA GLY A 57 16.43 -1.03 1.90
C GLY A 57 16.53 -1.19 0.38
N LEU A 58 16.23 -0.14 -0.39
CA LEU A 58 16.44 -0.16 -1.85
C LEU A 58 17.92 -0.17 -2.21
N GLU A 59 18.74 0.62 -1.53
CA GLU A 59 20.20 0.63 -1.72
C GLU A 59 20.80 -0.75 -1.41
N GLU A 60 20.36 -1.40 -0.33
CA GLU A 60 20.79 -2.75 0.07
C GLU A 60 20.43 -3.80 -1.00
N ARG A 61 19.21 -3.75 -1.54
CA ARG A 61 18.78 -4.65 -2.62
C ARG A 61 19.61 -4.48 -3.89
N VAL A 62 19.87 -3.23 -4.28
CA VAL A 62 20.74 -2.93 -5.44
C VAL A 62 22.17 -3.40 -5.20
N ALA A 63 22.70 -3.17 -4.00
CA ALA A 63 24.02 -3.63 -3.58
C ALA A 63 24.13 -5.16 -3.61
N ALA A 64 23.05 -5.86 -3.25
CA ALA A 64 22.94 -7.32 -3.33
C ALA A 64 22.80 -7.86 -4.77
N GLY A 65 22.74 -6.98 -5.78
CA GLY A 65 22.72 -7.35 -7.19
C GLY A 65 21.34 -7.25 -7.85
N GLU A 66 20.29 -6.88 -7.12
CA GLU A 66 18.97 -6.67 -7.71
C GLU A 66 18.99 -5.48 -8.67
N ARG A 67 18.22 -5.57 -9.76
CA ARG A 67 18.19 -4.54 -10.81
C ARG A 67 16.76 -4.22 -11.15
N PHE A 68 16.49 -2.92 -11.24
CA PHE A 68 15.17 -2.39 -11.48
C PHE A 68 15.14 -1.56 -12.76
N LYS A 69 13.97 -1.52 -13.40
CA LYS A 69 13.75 -0.90 -14.71
C LYS A 69 12.47 -0.10 -14.72
N SER A 70 12.48 0.99 -15.48
CA SER A 70 11.27 1.75 -15.76
C SER A 70 10.19 0.87 -16.40
N GLY A 71 8.95 1.04 -15.95
CA GLY A 71 7.77 0.32 -16.45
C GLY A 71 7.42 -0.94 -15.66
N GLU A 72 8.32 -1.46 -14.82
CA GLU A 72 8.01 -2.61 -13.98
C GLU A 72 7.29 -2.22 -12.68
N THR A 73 6.77 -3.23 -11.99
CA THR A 73 6.14 -3.07 -10.68
C THR A 73 7.01 -3.69 -9.59
N MET A 74 6.93 -3.12 -8.40
CA MET A 74 7.62 -3.60 -7.21
C MET A 74 6.63 -3.68 -6.06
N GLN A 75 6.56 -4.83 -5.41
CA GLN A 75 5.74 -4.98 -4.21
C GLN A 75 6.50 -4.40 -3.00
N VAL A 76 5.82 -3.54 -2.23
CA VAL A 76 6.31 -2.97 -0.97
C VAL A 76 5.27 -3.25 0.10
N GLY A 77 5.58 -4.18 1.00
CA GLY A 77 4.55 -4.75 1.89
C GLY A 77 3.45 -5.39 1.05
N TRP A 78 2.21 -4.93 1.22
CA TRP A 78 1.07 -5.32 0.38
C TRP A 78 0.77 -4.36 -0.80
N MET A 79 1.54 -3.28 -0.96
CA MET A 79 1.30 -2.29 -2.02
C MET A 79 2.04 -2.70 -3.28
N LEU A 80 1.35 -2.70 -4.43
CA LEU A 80 2.00 -2.82 -5.74
C LEU A 80 2.40 -1.43 -6.23
N THR A 81 3.68 -1.09 -6.15
CA THR A 81 4.22 0.19 -6.66
C THR A 81 4.68 0.05 -8.11
N LYS A 82 4.79 1.18 -8.82
CA LYS A 82 5.28 1.25 -10.20
C LYS A 82 6.54 2.08 -10.28
N LEU A 83 7.49 1.63 -11.09
CA LEU A 83 8.72 2.36 -11.37
C LEU A 83 8.64 3.10 -12.70
N GLU A 84 9.10 4.34 -12.74
CA GLU A 84 9.14 5.12 -13.97
C GLU A 84 10.43 5.96 -14.04
N ALA A 85 11.07 5.99 -15.20
CA ALA A 85 12.25 6.83 -15.42
C ALA A 85 11.86 8.32 -15.41
N THR A 86 12.68 9.13 -14.77
CA THR A 86 12.59 10.59 -14.85
C THR A 86 13.54 11.13 -15.92
N SER A 87 13.32 12.37 -16.36
CA SER A 87 14.23 13.07 -17.28
C SER A 87 15.67 13.21 -16.75
N ASN A 88 15.84 13.12 -15.42
CA ASN A 88 17.12 13.32 -14.75
C ASN A 88 17.87 12.00 -14.54
N GLY A 89 17.38 10.90 -15.11
CA GLY A 89 18.00 9.58 -15.02
C GLY A 89 17.82 8.89 -13.67
N THR A 90 16.82 9.29 -12.87
CA THR A 90 16.39 8.56 -11.66
C THR A 90 15.18 7.67 -11.98
N LEU A 91 14.88 6.72 -11.09
CA LEU A 91 13.65 5.93 -11.12
C LEU A 91 12.70 6.44 -10.03
N LYS A 92 11.61 7.11 -10.41
CA LYS A 92 10.57 7.47 -9.43
C LYS A 92 9.73 6.25 -9.08
N ILE A 93 9.33 6.17 -7.82
CA ILE A 93 8.43 5.14 -7.29
C ILE A 93 7.06 5.76 -7.08
N MET A 94 6.06 5.17 -7.72
CA MET A 94 4.68 5.63 -7.68
C MET A 94 3.81 4.59 -6.99
N GLU A 95 2.88 5.05 -6.16
CA GLU A 95 1.91 4.19 -5.47
C GLU A 95 0.55 4.18 -6.17
N PRO A 96 -0.27 3.13 -6.00
CA PRO A 96 -1.64 3.12 -6.49
C PRO A 96 -2.49 4.13 -5.72
N ASP A 97 -3.43 4.78 -6.40
CA ASP A 97 -4.35 5.75 -5.78
C ASP A 97 -5.38 5.12 -4.83
N MET A 98 -5.46 3.79 -4.83
CA MET A 98 -6.37 2.94 -4.06
C MET A 98 -7.87 3.26 -4.24
N LYS A 99 -8.23 3.96 -5.32
CA LYS A 99 -9.58 4.49 -5.54
C LYS A 99 -10.09 4.22 -6.95
N SER A 100 -9.22 4.29 -7.95
CA SER A 100 -9.61 4.17 -9.35
C SER A 100 -9.60 2.72 -9.83
N VAL A 101 -10.53 2.41 -10.74
CA VAL A 101 -10.56 1.16 -11.51
C VAL A 101 -10.67 1.53 -13.00
N PRO A 102 -9.65 1.27 -13.83
CA PRO A 102 -8.37 0.63 -13.51
C PRO A 102 -7.50 1.47 -12.57
N ILE A 103 -6.55 0.80 -11.90
CA ILE A 103 -5.63 1.41 -10.93
C ILE A 103 -4.87 2.55 -11.60
N GLN A 104 -4.90 3.73 -10.97
CA GLN A 104 -4.04 4.86 -11.34
C GLN A 104 -2.85 4.90 -10.39
N PHE A 105 -1.67 5.19 -10.93
CA PHE A 105 -0.46 5.39 -10.13
C PHE A 105 -0.23 6.88 -9.94
N VAL A 106 0.06 7.29 -8.72
CA VAL A 106 0.31 8.69 -8.34
C VAL A 106 1.75 8.86 -7.87
N ASP A 107 2.31 10.04 -8.10
CA ASP A 107 3.66 10.40 -7.65
C ASP A 107 3.64 10.72 -6.15
N SER A 108 3.61 9.66 -5.35
CA SER A 108 3.61 9.67 -3.89
C SER A 108 3.97 8.27 -3.41
N ILE A 109 4.47 8.17 -2.19
CA ILE A 109 4.59 6.89 -1.47
C ILE A 109 3.89 6.92 -0.11
N ASP A 110 3.03 7.93 0.11
CA ASP A 110 2.48 8.23 1.44
C ASP A 110 1.64 7.07 2.00
N SER A 111 0.74 6.54 1.18
CA SER A 111 -0.12 5.42 1.57
C SER A 111 0.71 4.18 1.81
N THR A 112 1.72 3.96 0.98
CA THR A 112 2.65 2.83 1.08
C THR A 112 3.39 2.83 2.41
N LEU A 113 4.02 3.95 2.78
CA LEU A 113 4.73 4.05 4.06
C LEU A 113 3.78 3.94 5.26
N LYS A 114 2.62 4.61 5.21
CA LYS A 114 1.63 4.54 6.29
C LYS A 114 1.13 3.12 6.53
N GLN A 115 0.85 2.38 5.47
CA GLN A 115 0.38 1.01 5.60
C GLN A 115 1.49 0.09 6.10
N LEU A 116 2.71 0.24 5.59
CA LEU A 116 3.85 -0.57 6.04
C LEU A 116 4.15 -0.33 7.52
N ARG A 117 4.09 0.92 7.96
CA ARG A 117 4.20 1.31 9.37
C ARG A 117 3.11 0.68 10.22
N SER A 118 1.85 0.82 9.81
CA SER A 118 0.70 0.25 10.52
C SER A 118 0.81 -1.26 10.68
N GLN A 119 1.23 -1.96 9.62
CA GLN A 119 1.44 -3.41 9.64
C GLN A 119 2.56 -3.81 10.60
N LYS A 120 3.70 -3.11 10.55
CA LYS A 120 4.82 -3.34 11.47
C LYS A 120 4.41 -3.12 12.92
N ASP A 121 3.83 -1.97 13.22
CA ASP A 121 3.43 -1.61 14.59
C ASP A 121 2.37 -2.58 15.14
N THR A 122 1.46 -3.06 14.28
CA THR A 122 0.48 -4.10 14.64
C THR A 122 1.16 -5.39 15.05
N VAL A 123 2.05 -5.94 14.22
CA VAL A 123 2.72 -7.21 14.55
C VAL A 123 3.61 -7.07 15.79
N GLU A 124 4.37 -5.99 15.88
CA GLU A 124 5.25 -5.74 17.03
C GLU A 124 4.46 -5.56 18.35
N SER A 125 3.20 -5.13 18.28
CA SER A 125 2.33 -5.02 19.47
C SER A 125 1.89 -6.37 20.04
N PHE A 126 1.83 -7.43 19.22
CA PHE A 126 1.43 -8.78 19.67
C PHE A 126 2.60 -9.74 19.80
N SER A 127 3.58 -9.65 18.89
CA SER A 127 4.69 -10.59 18.76
C SER A 127 5.99 -9.86 18.42
N PRO A 128 6.62 -9.15 19.38
CA PRO A 128 7.81 -8.32 19.13
C PRO A 128 9.01 -9.07 18.54
N SER A 129 9.11 -10.37 18.79
CA SER A 129 10.22 -11.21 18.31
C SER A 129 9.97 -11.86 16.95
N GLN A 130 8.79 -11.69 16.37
CA GLN A 130 8.43 -12.33 15.10
C GLN A 130 8.92 -11.49 13.92
N SER A 131 9.67 -12.10 13.01
CA SER A 131 10.02 -11.49 11.74
C SER A 131 8.78 -11.26 10.90
N LEU A 132 8.61 -10.03 10.39
CA LEU A 132 7.54 -9.70 9.44
C LEU A 132 7.69 -10.53 8.15
N SER A 133 6.61 -11.20 7.76
CA SER A 133 6.48 -11.84 6.46
C SER A 133 5.28 -11.24 5.73
N PHE A 134 5.50 -10.70 4.53
CA PHE A 134 4.41 -10.19 3.69
C PHE A 134 3.95 -11.26 2.71
N PRO A 135 2.63 -11.46 2.52
CA PRO A 135 2.13 -12.35 1.49
C PRO A 135 2.45 -11.78 0.10
N SER A 136 2.66 -12.64 -0.88
CA SER A 136 2.73 -12.23 -2.28
C SER A 136 1.33 -11.88 -2.77
N LEU A 137 1.21 -10.85 -3.64
CA LEU A 137 -0.05 -10.53 -4.33
C LEU A 137 -0.57 -11.67 -5.22
N GLN A 138 0.28 -12.65 -5.51
CA GLN A 138 -0.12 -13.86 -6.23
C GLN A 138 -0.81 -14.89 -5.32
N GLN A 139 -0.69 -14.73 -4.00
CA GLN A 139 -1.37 -15.59 -3.06
C GLN A 139 -2.85 -15.23 -2.96
N SER A 140 -3.65 -16.23 -2.62
CA SER A 140 -5.09 -16.13 -2.47
C SER A 140 -5.51 -16.47 -1.04
N VAL A 141 -6.60 -15.84 -0.61
CA VAL A 141 -7.32 -16.15 0.63
C VAL A 141 -8.67 -16.75 0.27
N VAL A 142 -9.10 -17.73 1.06
CA VAL A 142 -10.46 -18.26 0.97
C VAL A 142 -11.38 -17.40 1.83
N VAL A 143 -12.40 -16.81 1.23
CA VAL A 143 -13.37 -15.98 1.95
C VAL A 143 -14.78 -16.51 1.78
N HIS A 144 -15.58 -16.40 2.84
CA HIS A 144 -17.01 -16.61 2.77
C HIS A 144 -17.63 -15.58 1.81
N ARG A 145 -18.51 -15.99 0.90
CA ARG A 145 -19.09 -15.12 -0.14
C ARG A 145 -19.84 -13.91 0.43
N ASN A 146 -20.37 -14.05 1.64
CA ASN A 146 -21.05 -12.98 2.35
C ASN A 146 -20.12 -12.11 3.24
N TYR A 147 -18.80 -12.22 3.14
CA TYR A 147 -17.83 -11.52 4.03
C TYR A 147 -18.10 -10.03 4.23
N LYS A 148 -18.67 -9.35 3.23
CA LYS A 148 -19.03 -7.91 3.30
C LYS A 148 -20.21 -7.60 4.23
N LYS A 149 -21.01 -8.60 4.61
CA LYS A 149 -22.25 -8.46 5.41
C LYS A 149 -22.18 -9.18 6.76
N ILE A 150 -21.13 -9.98 6.98
CA ILE A 150 -20.97 -10.79 8.18
C ILE A 150 -20.57 -9.88 9.35
N GLN A 151 -21.22 -10.08 10.50
CA GLN A 151 -20.91 -9.33 11.73
C GLN A 151 -19.77 -9.98 12.54
N HIS A 152 -19.71 -11.31 12.53
CA HIS A 152 -18.70 -12.07 13.28
C HIS A 152 -17.87 -12.89 12.32
N ILE A 153 -16.63 -12.46 12.12
CA ILE A 153 -15.70 -13.11 11.22
C ILE A 153 -14.74 -13.98 12.04
N LEU A 154 -14.61 -15.24 11.65
CA LEU A 154 -13.55 -16.11 12.13
C LEU A 154 -12.42 -16.17 11.10
N PHE A 155 -11.24 -15.72 11.52
CA PHE A 155 -9.99 -15.94 10.79
C PHE A 155 -9.35 -17.22 11.29
N SER A 156 -9.11 -18.16 10.38
CA SER A 156 -8.31 -19.34 10.64
C SER A 156 -7.17 -19.43 9.64
N ARG A 157 -6.08 -20.07 10.04
CA ARG A 157 -4.91 -20.25 9.18
C ARG A 157 -4.45 -21.70 9.25
N ILE A 158 -4.30 -22.30 8.07
CA ILE A 158 -3.56 -23.55 7.87
C ILE A 158 -2.22 -23.23 7.22
N ASP A 159 -1.33 -24.22 7.13
CA ASP A 159 -0.05 -24.03 6.46
C ASP A 159 -0.26 -23.59 4.99
N PRO A 160 0.41 -22.52 4.53
CA PRO A 160 0.29 -22.05 3.17
C PRO A 160 0.79 -23.10 2.17
N LYS A 161 0.13 -23.18 1.01
CA LYS A 161 0.51 -24.11 -0.07
C LYS A 161 0.49 -23.38 -1.41
N GLU A 162 1.68 -23.20 -2.00
CA GLU A 162 1.86 -22.52 -3.29
C GLU A 162 1.21 -21.12 -3.30
N LEU A 163 0.20 -20.91 -4.14
CA LEU A 163 -0.58 -19.67 -4.27
C LEU A 163 -1.73 -19.59 -3.26
N ASP A 164 -1.88 -20.56 -2.37
CA ASP A 164 -2.80 -20.49 -1.25
C ASP A 164 -2.07 -19.94 -0.03
N SER A 165 -2.57 -18.83 0.51
CA SER A 165 -1.99 -18.20 1.70
C SER A 165 -2.25 -19.01 2.98
N GLY A 166 -3.12 -20.01 2.91
CA GLY A 166 -3.60 -20.78 4.06
C GLY A 166 -4.58 -20.00 4.93
N TRP A 167 -4.85 -18.73 4.64
CA TRP A 167 -5.84 -17.94 5.35
C TRP A 167 -7.26 -18.28 4.89
N TRP A 168 -8.14 -18.36 5.88
CA TRP A 168 -9.56 -18.60 5.69
C TRP A 168 -10.38 -17.60 6.50
N LEU A 169 -11.32 -16.94 5.84
CA LEU A 169 -12.26 -16.00 6.43
C LEU A 169 -13.66 -16.62 6.36
N SER A 170 -14.22 -16.95 7.52
CA SER A 170 -15.52 -17.64 7.66
C SER A 170 -16.52 -16.81 8.47
N ASP A 171 -17.82 -17.10 8.31
CA ASP A 171 -18.86 -16.57 9.20
C ASP A 171 -18.87 -17.42 10.47
N LEU A 172 -18.57 -16.82 11.62
CA LEU A 172 -18.58 -17.51 12.89
C LEU A 172 -19.99 -18.05 13.24
N ASN A 173 -21.05 -17.45 12.67
CA ASN A 173 -22.42 -17.87 12.96
C ASN A 173 -22.97 -18.91 11.97
N ASP A 174 -22.22 -19.26 10.92
CA ASP A 174 -22.65 -20.23 9.90
C ASP A 174 -22.01 -21.61 10.11
N ASP A 175 -22.19 -22.21 11.29
CA ASP A 175 -21.61 -23.52 11.61
C ASP A 175 -21.99 -24.62 10.60
N LYS A 176 -23.20 -24.53 10.02
CA LYS A 176 -23.73 -25.54 9.09
C LYS A 176 -23.25 -25.32 7.66
N GLY A 177 -23.12 -24.07 7.21
CA GLY A 177 -22.65 -23.71 5.88
C GLY A 177 -21.14 -23.54 5.78
N SER A 178 -20.41 -23.49 6.89
CA SER A 178 -18.94 -23.39 6.94
C SER A 178 -18.22 -24.58 6.32
N GLN A 179 -18.92 -25.71 6.12
CA GLN A 179 -18.38 -26.91 5.47
C GLN A 179 -18.80 -27.03 3.99
N ASP A 180 -19.66 -26.14 3.47
CA ASP A 180 -20.05 -26.15 2.06
C ASP A 180 -19.09 -25.29 1.22
N PRO A 181 -18.27 -25.88 0.34
CA PRO A 181 -17.35 -25.12 -0.52
C PRO A 181 -18.04 -24.07 -1.39
N LYS A 182 -19.34 -24.22 -1.69
CA LYS A 182 -20.10 -23.24 -2.48
C LYS A 182 -20.23 -21.89 -1.78
N ASN A 183 -20.16 -21.87 -0.45
CA ASN A 183 -20.23 -20.65 0.33
C ASN A 183 -18.92 -19.86 0.32
N PHE A 184 -17.87 -20.39 -0.29
CA PHE A 184 -16.56 -19.75 -0.33
C PHE A 184 -16.14 -19.34 -1.75
N ALA A 185 -15.24 -18.36 -1.80
CA ALA A 185 -14.56 -17.91 -3.01
C ALA A 185 -13.09 -17.65 -2.68
N LYS A 186 -12.22 -17.84 -3.68
CA LYS A 186 -10.83 -17.39 -3.59
C LYS A 186 -10.74 -15.94 -4.06
N ILE A 187 -10.04 -15.11 -3.29
CA ILE A 187 -9.72 -13.73 -3.64
C ILE A 187 -8.20 -13.57 -3.53
N SER A 188 -7.58 -12.85 -4.46
CA SER A 188 -6.17 -12.47 -4.36
C SER A 188 -5.93 -11.56 -3.15
N LEU A 189 -4.82 -11.78 -2.44
CA LEU A 189 -4.35 -10.90 -1.37
C LEU A 189 -3.81 -9.58 -1.90
#